data_AF-A0ABD2VWV0-F1
#
_entry.id   AF-A0ABD2VWV0-F1
#
_cell.length_a   1.000
_cell.length_b   1.000
_cell.length_c   1.000
_cell.angle_alpha   90.00
_cell.angle_beta   90.00
_cell.angle_gamma   90.00
#
_symmetry.space_group_name_H-M   'P 1'
#
loop_
_entity.id
_entity.type
_entity.pdbx_description
1 polymer ?
#
loop_
_entity_poly.entity_id
_entity_poly.type
_entity_poly.pdbx_seq_one_letter_code
_entity_poly.pdbx_strand_id
1 'polypeptide(L)' 'MPEPVHHQINTARKTFQALYRISKLLNTNLDPATLSYCVRLCENGVNPQALATVVKELQREVKALNNANNYPGKK' A
#
# COMPACT_ATOMS: atom_id res chain seq x y z
N MET A 1 16.96 -22.66 23.07
CA MET A 1 17.57 -21.61 22.23
C MET A 1 16.66 -21.42 21.03
N PRO A 2 15.94 -20.29 20.87
CA PRO A 2 15.04 -20.14 19.73
C PRO A 2 15.86 -19.86 18.47
N GLU A 3 15.54 -20.59 17.41
CA GLU A 3 16.27 -20.66 16.14
C GLU A 3 16.21 -19.33 15.34
N PRO A 4 17.24 -19.01 14.52
CA PRO A 4 17.42 -17.72 13.85
C PRO A 4 16.29 -17.27 12.91
N VAL A 5 15.43 -18.19 12.45
CA VAL A 5 14.32 -17.90 11.53
C VAL A 5 13.24 -17.05 12.20
N HIS A 6 12.94 -17.32 13.48
CA HIS A 6 11.93 -16.56 14.21
C HIS A 6 12.35 -15.10 14.41
N HIS A 7 13.65 -14.85 14.60
CA HIS A 7 14.16 -13.48 14.73
C HIS A 7 13.97 -12.68 13.44
N GLN A 8 14.29 -13.27 12.28
CA GLN A 8 14.15 -12.59 10.98
C GLN A 8 12.70 -12.26 10.65
N ILE A 9 11.77 -13.20 10.86
CA ILE A 9 10.34 -12.97 10.62
C ILE A 9 9.82 -11.85 11.55
N ASN A 10 10.25 -11.85 12.81
CA ASN A 10 9.81 -10.84 13.77
C ASN A 10 10.37 -9.45 13.43
N THR A 11 11.61 -9.37 12.93
CA THR A 11 12.21 -8.12 12.46
C THR A 11 11.48 -7.59 11.22
N ALA A 12 11.21 -8.43 10.22
CA ALA A 12 10.47 -8.04 9.02
C ALA A 12 9.07 -7.48 9.35
N ARG A 13 8.35 -8.14 10.28
CA ARG A 13 7.05 -7.67 10.77
C ARG A 13 7.14 -6.30 11.44
N LYS A 14 8.13 -6.08 12.31
CA LYS A 14 8.35 -4.79 12.97
C LYS A 14 8.68 -3.68 11.97
N THR A 15 9.54 -3.97 11.00
CA THR A 15 9.88 -3.03 9.92
C THR A 15 8.64 -2.66 9.11
N PHE A 16 7.86 -3.64 8.69
CA PHE A 16 6.61 -3.39 7.96
C PHE A 16 5.62 -2.55 8.77
N GLN A 17 5.47 -2.85 10.07
CA GLN A 17 4.61 -2.07 10.96
C GLN A 17 5.09 -0.60 11.08
N ALA A 18 6.40 -0.37 11.16
CA ALA A 18 6.96 0.98 11.16
C ALA A 18 6.65 1.72 9.86
N LEU A 19 6.86 1.07 8.71
CA LEU A 19 6.52 1.63 7.38
C LEU A 19 5.03 1.96 7.28
N TYR A 20 4.15 1.09 7.77
CA TYR A 20 2.71 1.34 7.78
C TYR A 20 2.34 2.55 8.65
N ARG A 21 2.96 2.71 9.82
CA ARG A 21 2.75 3.90 10.66
C ARG A 21 3.20 5.19 9.96
N ILE A 22 4.36 5.17 9.29
CA ILE A 22 4.85 6.32 8.50
C ILE A 22 3.85 6.64 7.37
N SER A 23 3.37 5.62 6.66
CA SER A 23 2.37 5.74 5.61
C SER A 23 1.08 6.43 6.11
N LYS A 24 0.61 6.07 7.31
CA LYS A 24 -0.55 6.71 7.94
C LYS A 24 -0.28 8.17 8.34
N LEU A 25 0.91 8.47 8.88
CA LEU A 25 1.29 9.85 9.22
C LEU A 25 1.34 10.76 7.98
N LEU A 26 1.82 10.23 6.85
CA LEU A 26 1.88 10.94 5.57
C LEU A 26 0.54 10.97 4.82
N ASN A 27 -0.52 10.39 5.37
CA ASN A 27 -1.85 10.32 4.77
C ASN A 27 -1.83 9.80 3.32
N THR A 28 -1.00 8.80 3.03
CA THR A 28 -0.93 8.17 1.70
C THR A 28 -2.20 7.38 1.34
N ASN A 29 -3.04 7.09 2.34
CA ASN A 29 -4.27 6.29 2.20
C ASN A 29 -4.03 4.89 1.62
N LEU A 30 -2.86 4.29 1.89
CA LEU A 30 -2.57 2.91 1.51
C LEU A 30 -3.04 1.93 2.58
N ASP A 31 -3.77 0.90 2.15
CA ASP A 31 -4.09 -0.28 2.97
C ASP A 31 -2.82 -1.12 3.21
N PRO A 32 -2.69 -1.85 4.34
CA PRO A 32 -1.57 -2.76 4.58
C PRO A 32 -1.31 -3.75 3.44
N ALA A 33 -2.33 -4.26 2.76
CA ALA A 33 -2.12 -5.13 1.60
C ALA A 33 -1.43 -4.37 0.46
N THR A 34 -1.94 -3.18 0.11
CA THR A 34 -1.37 -2.32 -0.94
C THR A 34 0.06 -1.90 -0.61
N LEU A 35 0.34 -1.54 0.64
CA LEU A 35 1.69 -1.18 1.07
C LEU A 35 2.66 -2.37 0.92
N SER A 36 2.22 -3.59 1.24
CA SER A 36 3.03 -4.81 1.05
C SER A 36 3.38 -5.03 -0.41
N TYR A 37 2.41 -4.86 -1.32
CA TYR A 37 2.69 -4.92 -2.76
C TYR A 37 3.70 -3.85 -3.19
N CYS A 38 3.55 -2.61 -2.72
CA CYS A 38 4.50 -1.54 -3.04
C CYS A 38 5.92 -1.86 -2.56
N VAL A 39 6.07 -2.39 -1.35
CA VAL A 39 7.38 -2.81 -0.82
C VAL A 39 7.99 -3.88 -1.72
N ARG A 40 7.24 -4.92 -2.07
CA ARG A 40 7.73 -5.99 -2.95
C ARG A 40 8.11 -5.47 -4.33
N LEU A 41 7.34 -4.56 -4.91
CA LEU A 41 7.67 -3.96 -6.20
C LEU A 41 8.97 -3.14 -6.12
N CYS A 42 9.14 -2.34 -5.07
CA CYS A 42 10.38 -1.61 -4.82
C CYS A 42 11.58 -2.55 -4.62
N GLU A 43 11.41 -3.67 -3.90
CA GLU A 43 12.44 -4.70 -3.72
C GLU A 43 12.83 -5.37 -5.05
N ASN A 44 11.91 -5.43 -6.02
CA ASN A 44 12.17 -5.92 -7.38
C ASN A 44 12.78 -4.84 -8.31
N GLY A 45 13.18 -3.68 -7.77
CA GLY A 45 13.84 -2.61 -8.53
C GLY A 45 12.88 -1.66 -9.25
N VAL A 46 11.58 -1.70 -8.97
CA VAL A 46 10.63 -0.72 -9.52
C VAL A 46 10.92 0.66 -8.94
N ASN A 47 10.93 1.68 -9.79
CA ASN A 47 11.14 3.06 -9.37
C ASN A 47 9.97 3.53 -8.46
N PRO A 48 10.25 3.98 -7.22
CA PRO A 48 9.21 4.33 -6.26
C PRO A 48 8.39 5.56 -6.67
N GLN A 49 8.98 6.53 -7.38
CA GLN A 49 8.29 7.70 -7.90
C GLN A 49 7.30 7.31 -9.00
N ALA A 50 7.72 6.46 -9.94
CA ALA A 50 6.83 5.96 -11.00
C ALA A 50 5.67 5.15 -10.40
N LEU A 51 5.97 4.27 -9.44
CA LEU A 51 4.97 3.48 -8.72
C LEU A 51 3.96 4.38 -7.99
N ALA A 52 4.42 5.44 -7.32
CA ALA A 52 3.55 6.37 -6.62
C ALA A 52 2.58 7.07 -7.59
N THR A 53 3.03 7.44 -8.80
CA THR A 53 2.16 8.02 -9.83
C THR A 53 1.07 7.04 -10.24
N VAL A 54 1.44 5.79 -10.56
CA VAL A 54 0.48 4.76 -10.98
C VAL A 54 -0.56 4.49 -9.89
N VAL A 55 -0.13 4.33 -8.63
CA VAL A 55 -1.04 4.09 -7.50
C VAL A 55 -2.01 5.24 -7.30
N LYS A 56 -1.55 6.50 -7.41
CA LYS A 56 -2.41 7.68 -7.28
C LYS A 56 -3.46 7.77 -8.38
N GLU A 57 -3.07 7.50 -9.63
CA GLU A 57 -4.00 7.52 -10.76
C GLU A 57 -5.05 6.41 -10.63
N LEU A 58 -4.65 5.18 -10.30
CA LEU A 58 -5.59 4.09 -10.05
C LEU A 58 -6.58 4.41 -8.92
N GLN A 59 -6.10 5.00 -7.81
CA GLN A 59 -6.98 5.43 -6.72
C GLN A 59 -7.97 6.51 -7.16
N ARG A 60 -7.55 7.45 -8.01
CA ARG A 60 -8.44 8.49 -8.56
C ARG A 60 -9.52 7.87 -9.44
N GLU A 61 -9.13 6.95 -10.33
CA GLU A 61 -10.04 6.31 -11.28
C GLU A 61 -11.09 5.44 -10.55
N VAL A 62 -10.67 4.64 -9.57
CA VAL A 62 -11.59 3.85 -8.73
C VAL A 62 -12.57 4.76 -7.97
N LYS A 63 -12.10 5.88 -7.41
CA LYS A 63 -12.98 6.86 -6.75
C LYS A 63 -13.98 7.47 -7.72
N ALA A 64 -13.55 7.82 -8.93
CA ALA A 64 -14.43 8.37 -9.97
C ALA A 64 -15.51 7.36 -10.39
N LEU A 65 -15.14 6.09 -10.59
CA LEU A 65 -16.07 5.01 -10.92
C LEU A 65 -17.10 4.77 -9.80
N ASN A 66 -16.65 4.75 -8.54
CA ASN A 66 -17.55 4.61 -7.39
C ASN A 66 -18.53 5.78 -7.28
N ASN A 67 -18.07 7.01 -7.52
CA ASN A 67 -18.92 8.19 -7.53
C ASN A 67 -19.93 8.15 -8.69
N ALA A 68 -19.53 7.71 -9.88
CA ALA A 68 -20.41 7.55 -11.03
C ALA A 68 -21.50 6.50 -10.79
N ASN A 69 -21.16 5.38 -10.15
CA ASN A 69 -22.12 4.33 -9.79
C ASN A 69 -23.11 4.77 -8.70
N ASN A 70 -22.77 5.78 -7.90
CA ASN A 70 -23.60 6.26 -6.80
C ASN A 70 -24.60 7.36 -7.22
N TYR A 71 -24.79 7.62 -8.52
CA TYR A 71 -25.87 8.50 -8.98
C TYR A 71 -27.23 7.78 -8.93
N PRO A 72 -28.19 8.22 -8.09
CA PRO A 72 -29.55 7.70 -8.06
C PRO A 72 -30.34 8.26 -9.26
N GLY A 73 -30.10 7.69 -10.45
CA GLY A 73 -30.67 8.17 -11.72
C GLY A 73 -31.37 7.11 -12.55
N LYS A 74 -31.73 5.95 -11.98
CA LYS A 74 -32.60 4.97 -12.64
C LYS A 74 -34.05 5.28 -12.27
N LYS A 75 -34.69 6.11 -13.10
CA LYS A 75 -36.14 6.08 -13.29
C LYS A 75 -36.52 4.76 -13.97
#